data_AF-A0A1K9Z286-F1
#
_entry.id   AF-A0A1K9Z286-F1
#
_cell.length_a   1.000
_cell.length_b   1.000
_cell.length_c   1.000
_cell.angle_alpha   90.00
_cell.angle_beta   90.00
_cell.angle_gamma   90.00
#
_symmetry.space_group_name_H-M   'P 1'
#
loop_
_entity.id
_entity.type
_entity.pdbx_description
1 polymer ?
#
loop_
_entity_poly.entity_id
_entity_poly.type
_entity_poly.pdbx_seq_one_letter_code
_entity_poly.pdbx_strand_id
1 'polypeptide(L)'
;MSDTPYDSPLHEAPLDHFQPDDFMYVPKEITQLKALWQERTQRSTSLIVPSMSNEHSKLVPDDIHHSHWCFNIPYAFRDALDIKYEQRKKDKKTYMVWTQGPMLSFNEGDTFTSKNQNCALQIIFATGMGWDAAKNEMYQGSVVFEEFKIENKKYTNIKQHSCNQMAFLEILITGSIL
;
A
#
# COMPACT_ATOMS: atom_id res chain seq x y z
N MET A 1 7.01 11.14 -64.57
CA MET A 1 7.48 12.16 -63.60
C MET A 1 6.26 12.93 -63.11
N SER A 2 6.21 13.24 -61.81
CA SER A 2 5.08 13.72 -60.98
C SER A 2 4.02 12.64 -60.66
N ASP A 3 3.87 12.09 -59.45
CA ASP A 3 3.84 12.55 -58.02
C ASP A 3 2.44 12.89 -57.49
N THR A 4 1.84 11.89 -56.81
CA THR A 4 1.05 11.95 -55.54
C THR A 4 -0.26 12.80 -55.48
N PRO A 5 -1.21 12.56 -54.54
CA PRO A 5 -1.04 11.86 -53.25
C PRO A 5 -2.10 10.84 -52.83
N TYR A 6 -1.65 10.04 -51.85
CA TYR A 6 -2.37 9.17 -50.94
C TYR A 6 -3.63 9.81 -50.36
N ASP A 7 -4.73 9.05 -50.40
CA ASP A 7 -5.93 9.30 -49.62
C ASP A 7 -5.98 8.23 -48.51
N SER A 8 -5.51 8.59 -47.31
CA SER A 8 -5.63 7.77 -46.11
C SER A 8 -6.87 8.22 -45.33
N PRO A 9 -7.83 7.34 -45.02
CA PRO A 9 -8.92 7.70 -44.13
C PRO A 9 -8.39 7.96 -42.72
N LEU A 10 -8.63 9.17 -42.21
CA LEU A 10 -8.47 9.52 -40.80
C LEU A 10 -9.35 8.59 -39.97
N HIS A 11 -8.72 7.62 -39.31
CA HIS A 11 -9.37 6.86 -38.26
C HIS A 11 -9.51 7.81 -37.06
N GLU A 12 -10.69 8.43 -36.94
CA GLU A 12 -11.10 9.14 -35.73
C GLU A 12 -10.94 8.19 -34.54
N ALA A 13 -10.03 8.53 -33.62
CA ALA A 13 -9.92 7.85 -32.35
C ALA A 13 -11.23 8.06 -31.58
N PRO A 14 -11.85 7.02 -30.99
CA PRO A 14 -13.07 7.21 -30.22
C PRO A 14 -12.78 8.11 -29.02
N LEU A 15 -13.53 9.20 -28.95
CA LEU A 15 -13.63 10.10 -27.81
C LEU A 15 -13.88 9.31 -26.52
N ASP A 16 -13.13 9.68 -25.49
CA ASP A 16 -13.16 9.21 -24.12
C ASP A 16 -14.57 8.81 -23.65
N HIS A 17 -14.75 7.52 -23.41
CA HIS A 17 -15.79 7.05 -22.50
C HIS A 17 -15.32 7.32 -21.06
N PHE A 18 -15.43 8.57 -20.62
CA PHE A 18 -15.49 8.85 -19.18
C PHE A 18 -16.79 8.25 -18.65
N GLN A 19 -16.69 7.11 -17.95
CA GLN A 19 -17.85 6.48 -17.33
C GLN A 19 -18.20 7.22 -16.02
N PRO A 20 -19.48 7.38 -15.66
CA PRO A 20 -19.93 8.21 -14.53
C PRO A 20 -19.69 7.59 -13.15
N ASP A 21 -18.88 6.53 -13.07
CA ASP A 21 -18.62 5.71 -11.89
C ASP A 21 -17.18 5.89 -11.36
N ASP A 22 -16.59 7.09 -11.51
CA ASP A 22 -15.40 7.54 -10.77
C ASP A 22 -15.70 7.73 -9.26
N PHE A 23 -16.54 6.85 -8.68
CA PHE A 23 -16.55 6.58 -7.26
C PHE A 23 -15.18 6.04 -6.89
N MET A 24 -14.35 6.92 -6.32
CA MET A 24 -13.07 6.64 -5.64
C MET A 24 -12.93 5.15 -5.31
N TYR A 25 -12.21 4.40 -6.14
CA TYR A 25 -11.94 2.98 -5.88
C TYR A 25 -11.18 2.89 -4.56
N VAL A 26 -11.83 2.41 -3.50
CA VAL A 26 -11.19 2.16 -2.22
C VAL A 26 -10.66 0.73 -2.24
N PRO A 27 -9.34 0.50 -2.07
CA PRO A 27 -8.80 -0.84 -2.04
C PRO A 27 -9.43 -1.70 -0.93
N LYS A 28 -9.62 -2.99 -1.20
CA LYS A 28 -10.19 -3.94 -0.22
C LYS A 28 -9.38 -3.97 1.08
N GLU A 29 -8.08 -3.75 1.00
CA GLU A 29 -7.12 -3.70 2.12
C GLU A 29 -7.48 -2.58 3.09
N ILE A 30 -7.79 -1.40 2.56
CA ILE A 30 -8.21 -0.24 3.34
C ILE A 30 -9.52 -0.52 4.06
N THR A 31 -10.48 -1.16 3.37
CA THR A 31 -11.76 -1.56 3.95
C THR A 31 -11.58 -2.60 5.06
N GLN A 32 -10.70 -3.59 4.86
CA GLN A 32 -10.39 -4.62 5.84
C GLN A 32 -9.78 -4.06 7.12
N LEU A 33 -8.82 -3.12 7.02
CA LEU A 33 -8.22 -2.49 8.20
C LEU A 33 -9.23 -1.64 8.97
N LYS A 34 -10.05 -0.86 8.26
CA LYS A 34 -11.09 -0.03 8.88
C LYS A 34 -12.12 -0.86 9.65
N ALA A 35 -12.44 -2.07 9.17
CA ALA A 35 -13.34 -2.98 9.88
C ALA A 35 -12.78 -3.46 11.24
N LEU A 36 -11.49 -3.31 11.49
CA LEU A 36 -10.84 -3.66 12.75
C LEU A 36 -10.80 -2.49 13.75
N TRP A 37 -11.32 -1.31 13.41
CA TRP A 37 -11.26 -0.11 14.27
C TRP A 37 -12.31 -0.18 15.37
N GLN A 38 -11.87 -0.50 16.58
CA GLN A 38 -12.71 -0.54 17.78
C GLN A 38 -11.83 -0.47 19.04
N GLU A 39 -12.44 -0.20 20.18
CA GLU A 39 -11.75 -0.31 21.46
C GLU A 39 -11.35 -1.78 21.69
N ARG A 40 -10.09 -2.04 22.08
CA ARG A 40 -9.57 -3.39 22.38
C ARG A 40 -9.70 -4.38 21.22
N THR A 41 -9.36 -3.95 20.01
CA THR A 41 -9.38 -4.79 18.81
C THR A 41 -8.67 -6.13 19.00
N GLN A 42 -9.39 -7.22 18.67
CA GLN A 42 -8.76 -8.51 18.44
C GLN A 42 -8.15 -8.54 17.04
N ARG A 43 -6.90 -8.98 16.95
CA ARG A 43 -6.22 -9.19 15.68
C ARG A 43 -6.94 -10.26 14.85
N SER A 44 -7.09 -9.99 13.56
CA SER A 44 -7.73 -10.89 12.59
C SER A 44 -6.75 -11.91 12.04
N THR A 45 -7.24 -13.08 11.62
CA THR A 45 -6.46 -14.03 10.81
C THR A 45 -6.54 -13.73 9.31
N SER A 46 -7.42 -12.80 8.90
CA SER A 46 -7.45 -12.28 7.53
C SER A 46 -6.46 -11.14 7.40
N LEU A 47 -5.49 -11.30 6.50
CA LEU A 47 -4.45 -10.33 6.23
C LEU A 47 -4.86 -9.42 5.05
N ILE A 48 -4.29 -8.21 5.01
CA ILE A 48 -4.44 -7.30 3.85
C ILE A 48 -3.61 -7.74 2.65
N VAL A 49 -2.69 -8.68 2.85
CA VAL A 49 -1.93 -9.32 1.78
C VAL A 49 -2.42 -10.75 1.59
N PRO A 50 -2.33 -11.33 0.38
CA PRO A 50 -2.81 -12.69 0.09
C PRO A 50 -2.29 -13.75 1.06
N SER A 51 -1.02 -13.66 1.46
CA SER A 51 -0.40 -14.55 2.43
C SER A 51 0.97 -14.02 2.85
N MET A 52 1.52 -14.56 3.93
CA MET A 52 2.90 -14.33 4.34
C MET A 52 3.70 -15.62 4.15
N SER A 53 4.96 -15.52 3.71
CA SER A 53 5.85 -16.68 3.72
C SER A 53 6.11 -17.12 5.16
N ASN A 54 5.89 -18.40 5.47
CA ASN A 54 6.27 -18.98 6.76
C ASN A 54 7.79 -19.22 6.78
N GLU A 55 8.42 -19.27 7.95
CA GLU A 55 9.85 -19.61 8.13
C GLU A 55 10.27 -20.95 7.45
N HIS A 56 9.30 -21.79 7.07
CA HIS A 56 9.52 -23.07 6.38
C HIS A 56 9.29 -23.02 4.86
N SER A 57 8.91 -21.87 4.30
CA SER A 57 8.80 -21.65 2.86
C SER A 57 10.20 -21.60 2.24
N LYS A 58 10.60 -22.68 1.55
CA LYS A 58 11.90 -22.76 0.86
C LYS A 58 12.01 -21.90 -0.41
N LEU A 59 10.90 -21.31 -0.87
CA LEU A 59 10.82 -20.73 -2.21
C LEU A 59 11.15 -19.23 -2.23
N VAL A 60 10.70 -18.49 -1.22
CA VAL A 60 11.13 -17.12 -0.94
C VAL A 60 10.99 -16.92 0.57
N PRO A 61 12.09 -17.00 1.35
CA PRO A 61 12.09 -16.51 2.72
C PRO A 61 11.78 -15.02 2.68
N ASP A 62 10.92 -14.54 3.57
CA ASP A 62 10.71 -13.12 3.81
C ASP A 62 10.05 -12.35 2.65
N ASP A 63 8.91 -12.85 2.14
CA ASP A 63 8.03 -12.12 1.21
C ASP A 63 6.62 -11.86 1.80
N ILE A 64 6.10 -10.67 1.51
CA ILE A 64 4.76 -10.18 1.89
C ILE A 64 3.72 -10.45 0.78
N HIS A 65 4.07 -11.12 -0.33
CA HIS A 65 3.16 -11.49 -1.44
C HIS A 65 2.25 -10.33 -1.90
N HIS A 66 2.79 -9.12 -1.97
CA HIS A 66 2.08 -7.89 -2.33
C HIS A 66 2.11 -7.63 -3.85
N SER A 67 2.09 -8.68 -4.67
CA SER A 67 2.31 -8.58 -6.13
C SER A 67 1.31 -7.66 -6.85
N HIS A 68 0.13 -7.43 -6.26
CA HIS A 68 -0.91 -6.53 -6.78
C HIS A 68 -0.75 -5.05 -6.37
N TRP A 69 0.21 -4.69 -5.52
CA TRP A 69 0.45 -3.29 -5.13
C TRP A 69 1.39 -2.59 -6.12
N CYS A 70 1.31 -1.26 -6.24
CA CYS A 70 2.18 -0.49 -7.14
C CYS A 70 3.62 -0.34 -6.62
N PHE A 71 3.81 -0.32 -5.30
CA PHE A 71 5.11 -0.20 -4.66
C PHE A 71 5.64 -1.54 -4.14
N ASN A 72 6.96 -1.67 -4.07
CA ASN A 72 7.61 -2.81 -3.45
C ASN A 72 7.61 -2.64 -1.93
N ILE A 73 7.07 -3.62 -1.21
CA ILE A 73 6.98 -3.65 0.25
C ILE A 73 7.77 -4.85 0.80
N PRO A 74 9.03 -4.64 1.21
CA PRO A 74 9.83 -5.68 1.83
C PRO A 74 9.20 -6.27 3.10
N TYR A 75 9.55 -7.51 3.43
CA TYR A 75 9.09 -8.18 4.66
C TYR A 75 9.40 -7.46 5.97
N ALA A 76 10.44 -6.61 5.98
CA ALA A 76 10.75 -5.73 7.10
C ALA A 76 9.57 -4.84 7.51
N PHE A 77 8.70 -4.46 6.57
CA PHE A 77 7.54 -3.59 6.81
C PHE A 77 6.32 -4.30 7.38
N ARG A 78 6.37 -5.61 7.65
CA ARG A 78 5.25 -6.33 8.30
C ARG A 78 4.82 -5.66 9.61
N ASP A 79 5.78 -5.12 10.38
CA ASP A 79 5.50 -4.46 11.66
C ASP A 79 4.79 -3.11 11.43
N ALA A 80 5.20 -2.34 10.40
CA ALA A 80 4.54 -1.10 10.00
C ALA A 80 3.12 -1.32 9.45
N LEU A 81 2.87 -2.48 8.84
CA LEU A 81 1.55 -2.95 8.40
C LEU A 81 0.76 -3.66 9.52
N ASP A 82 1.32 -3.75 10.72
CA ASP A 82 0.76 -4.47 11.87
C ASP A 82 0.36 -5.91 11.56
N ILE A 83 1.27 -6.65 10.92
CA ILE A 83 1.20 -8.09 10.64
C ILE A 83 2.18 -8.82 11.56
N LYS A 84 1.69 -9.80 12.33
CA LYS A 84 2.48 -10.52 13.34
C LYS A 84 2.27 -12.02 13.28
N TYR A 85 3.32 -12.80 13.48
CA TYR A 85 3.26 -14.25 13.63
C TYR A 85 3.07 -14.59 15.11
N GLU A 86 1.87 -15.02 15.47
CA GLU A 86 1.48 -15.17 16.87
C GLU A 86 1.10 -16.61 17.19
N GLN A 87 1.34 -16.99 18.44
CA GLN A 87 0.87 -18.26 18.98
C GLN A 87 -0.61 -18.15 19.35
N ARG A 88 -1.43 -19.09 18.86
CA ARG A 88 -2.84 -19.24 19.21
C ARG A 88 -3.11 -20.63 19.77
N LYS A 89 -4.17 -20.76 20.55
CA LYS A 89 -4.61 -22.01 21.16
C LYS A 89 -6.06 -22.29 20.79
N LYS A 90 -6.30 -23.42 20.13
CA LYS A 90 -7.65 -23.92 19.82
C LYS A 90 -7.71 -25.39 20.22
N ASP A 91 -8.76 -25.79 20.92
CA ASP A 91 -8.97 -27.17 21.38
C ASP A 91 -7.76 -27.75 22.13
N LYS A 92 -7.16 -26.93 23.00
CA LYS A 92 -5.93 -27.20 23.77
C LYS A 92 -4.66 -27.43 22.93
N LYS A 93 -4.73 -27.34 21.60
CA LYS A 93 -3.57 -27.40 20.71
C LYS A 93 -3.08 -26.00 20.39
N THR A 94 -1.78 -25.83 20.52
CA THR A 94 -1.07 -24.61 20.19
C THR A 94 -0.67 -24.64 18.72
N TYR A 95 -0.90 -23.55 17.99
CA TYR A 95 -0.45 -23.38 16.62
C TYR A 95 0.02 -21.95 16.40
N MET A 96 0.90 -21.75 15.42
CA MET A 96 1.37 -20.43 15.02
C MET A 96 0.56 -19.96 13.81
N VAL A 97 0.22 -18.68 13.77
CA VAL A 97 -0.57 -18.10 12.69
C VAL A 97 -0.24 -16.64 12.50
N TRP A 98 -0.23 -16.19 11.24
CA TRP A 98 -0.12 -14.78 10.91
C TRP A 98 -1.42 -14.05 11.22
N THR A 99 -1.30 -12.86 11.79
CA THR A 99 -2.43 -12.05 12.24
C THR A 99 -2.27 -10.59 11.84
N GLN A 100 -3.38 -9.95 11.50
CA GLN A 100 -3.50 -8.55 11.12
C GLN A 100 -4.11 -7.74 12.26
N GLY A 101 -3.45 -6.67 12.69
CA GLY A 101 -4.06 -5.64 13.53
C GLY A 101 -4.43 -4.39 12.74
N PRO A 102 -5.04 -3.38 13.38
CA PRO A 102 -5.62 -2.22 12.70
C PRO A 102 -4.66 -1.04 12.51
N MET A 103 -3.49 -1.03 13.17
CA MET A 103 -2.69 0.20 13.35
C MET A 103 -1.49 0.24 12.43
N LEU A 104 -1.52 1.10 11.43
CA LEU A 104 -0.35 1.36 10.59
C LEU A 104 0.64 2.28 11.31
N SER A 105 1.93 2.03 11.11
CA SER A 105 3.01 2.79 11.74
C SER A 105 4.25 2.86 10.86
N PHE A 106 4.11 3.44 9.66
CA PHE A 106 5.28 3.83 8.85
C PHE A 106 6.05 4.95 9.57
N ASN A 107 7.37 4.95 9.41
CA ASN A 107 8.31 5.80 10.15
C ASN A 107 9.17 6.67 9.23
N GLU A 108 9.76 7.70 9.83
CA GLU A 108 10.78 8.51 9.17
C GLU A 108 11.95 7.65 8.64
N GLY A 109 12.37 7.92 7.41
CA GLY A 109 13.43 7.20 6.71
C GLY A 109 12.94 6.01 5.87
N ASP A 110 11.71 5.53 6.10
CA ASP A 110 11.11 4.47 5.30
C ASP A 110 11.07 4.87 3.82
N THR A 111 11.56 3.99 2.94
CA THR A 111 11.73 4.26 1.51
C THR A 111 11.12 3.14 0.68
N PHE A 112 10.33 3.52 -0.32
CA PHE A 112 9.59 2.60 -1.19
C PHE A 112 9.84 2.94 -2.65
N THR A 113 10.25 1.97 -3.45
CA THR A 113 10.40 2.12 -4.91
C THR A 113 9.22 1.46 -5.61
N SER A 114 8.68 2.15 -6.63
CA SER A 114 7.62 1.59 -7.48
C SER A 114 8.11 0.35 -8.22
N LYS A 115 7.21 -0.58 -8.54
CA LYS A 115 7.58 -1.85 -9.21
C LYS A 115 8.18 -1.67 -10.60
N ASN A 116 7.77 -0.62 -11.31
CA ASN A 116 8.33 -0.23 -12.60
C ASN A 116 9.61 0.61 -12.46
N GLN A 117 10.09 0.85 -11.24
CA GLN A 117 11.34 1.56 -10.92
C GLN A 117 11.43 2.99 -11.49
N ASN A 118 10.29 3.66 -11.68
CA ASN A 118 10.24 5.04 -12.19
C ASN A 118 10.04 6.09 -11.10
N CYS A 119 9.66 5.67 -9.89
CA CYS A 119 9.32 6.55 -8.78
C CYS A 119 9.79 5.93 -7.45
N ALA A 120 10.21 6.76 -6.52
CA ALA A 120 10.39 6.37 -5.13
C ALA A 120 9.74 7.39 -4.18
N LEU A 121 9.27 6.88 -3.04
CA LEU A 121 8.74 7.67 -1.95
C LEU A 121 9.66 7.48 -0.75
N GLN A 122 10.02 8.58 -0.08
CA GLN A 122 10.75 8.53 1.19
C GLN A 122 9.98 9.33 2.24
N ILE A 123 9.69 8.70 3.37
CA ILE A 123 9.04 9.38 4.50
C ILE A 123 10.08 10.26 5.21
N ILE A 124 9.75 11.53 5.38
CA ILE A 124 10.57 12.51 6.10
C ILE A 124 10.04 12.80 7.51
N PHE A 125 8.78 12.49 7.78
CA PHE A 125 8.17 12.58 9.10
C PHE A 125 6.95 11.68 9.18
N ALA A 126 6.75 10.99 10.31
CA ALA A 126 5.53 10.25 10.53
C ALA A 126 5.14 10.15 12.01
N THR A 127 3.83 10.05 12.26
CA THR A 127 3.26 9.62 13.53
C THR A 127 2.38 8.40 13.28
N GLY A 128 2.53 7.36 14.11
CA GLY A 128 1.76 6.12 13.97
C GLY A 128 0.28 6.30 14.31
N MET A 129 -0.53 5.33 13.88
CA MET A 129 -1.93 5.24 14.28
C MET A 129 -2.06 4.90 15.77
N GLY A 130 -3.21 5.24 16.37
CA GLY A 130 -3.51 4.91 17.75
C GLY A 130 -5.01 5.01 18.06
N TRP A 131 -5.44 4.32 19.12
CA TRP A 131 -6.82 4.42 19.58
C TRP A 131 -6.96 5.54 20.61
N ASP A 132 -7.83 6.53 20.35
CA ASP A 132 -8.20 7.55 21.32
C ASP A 132 -9.39 7.03 22.14
N ALA A 133 -9.11 6.58 23.37
CA ALA A 133 -10.14 6.04 24.26
C ALA A 133 -11.14 7.12 24.75
N ALA A 134 -10.73 8.40 24.81
CA ALA A 134 -11.60 9.47 25.27
C ALA A 134 -12.64 9.84 24.21
N LYS A 135 -12.24 9.78 22.93
CA LYS A 135 -13.11 10.08 21.78
C LYS A 135 -13.72 8.83 21.14
N ASN A 136 -13.27 7.64 21.56
CA ASN A 136 -13.68 6.35 21.01
C ASN A 136 -13.48 6.29 19.48
N GLU A 137 -12.33 6.78 19.01
CA GLU A 137 -12.02 6.88 17.59
C GLU A 137 -10.57 6.45 17.29
N MET A 138 -10.32 6.10 16.03
CA MET A 138 -8.98 5.80 15.54
C MET A 138 -8.28 7.10 15.14
N TYR A 139 -7.24 7.49 15.87
CA TYR A 139 -6.27 8.47 15.40
C TYR A 139 -5.45 7.85 14.26
N GLN A 140 -5.56 8.42 13.06
CA GLN A 140 -4.97 7.84 11.84
C GLN A 140 -3.50 8.20 11.62
N GLY A 141 -2.87 8.94 12.54
CA GLY A 141 -1.50 9.38 12.39
C GLY A 141 -1.31 10.40 11.27
N SER A 142 -0.05 10.67 10.96
CA SER A 142 0.37 11.59 9.91
C SER A 142 1.59 11.02 9.20
N VAL A 143 1.71 11.28 7.90
CA VAL A 143 2.88 10.96 7.09
C VAL A 143 3.19 12.17 6.23
N VAL A 144 4.45 12.59 6.23
CA VAL A 144 5.01 13.55 5.29
C VAL A 144 6.10 12.82 4.53
N PHE A 145 6.04 12.87 3.20
CA PHE A 145 6.98 12.15 2.36
C PHE A 145 7.38 12.97 1.15
N GLU A 146 8.56 12.66 0.62
CA GLU A 146 9.08 13.19 -0.62
C GLU A 146 8.91 12.18 -1.74
N GLU A 147 8.47 12.66 -2.89
CA GLU A 147 8.38 11.91 -4.14
C GLU A 147 9.61 12.17 -5.00
N PHE A 148 10.20 11.11 -5.53
CA PHE A 148 11.37 11.15 -6.39
C PHE A 148 11.08 10.48 -7.73
N LYS A 149 11.45 11.16 -8.82
CA LYS A 149 11.55 10.55 -10.14
C LYS A 149 12.84 9.74 -10.22
N ILE A 150 12.77 8.54 -10.78
CA ILE A 150 13.94 7.69 -11.04
C ILE A 150 14.18 7.63 -12.54
N GLU A 151 15.31 8.21 -12.98
CA GLU A 151 15.77 8.14 -14.38
C GLU A 151 17.26 7.81 -14.41
N ASN A 152 17.65 6.80 -15.17
CA ASN A 152 19.05 6.38 -15.29
C ASN A 152 19.74 6.15 -13.92
N LYS A 153 19.02 5.54 -12.96
CA LYS A 153 19.47 5.30 -11.57
C LYS A 153 19.73 6.57 -10.75
N LYS A 154 19.30 7.73 -11.23
CA LYS A 154 19.35 9.01 -10.51
C LYS A 154 17.98 9.32 -9.93
N TYR A 155 17.96 9.73 -8.67
CA TYR A 155 16.77 10.20 -7.97
C TYR A 155 16.71 11.72 -8.07
N THR A 156 15.57 12.23 -8.53
CA THR A 156 15.30 13.67 -8.60
C THR A 156 14.05 13.95 -7.79
N ASN A 157 14.19 14.71 -6.70
CA ASN A 157 13.06 15.13 -5.88
C ASN A 157 12.07 15.94 -6.75
N ILE A 158 10.81 15.55 -6.71
CA ILE A 158 9.72 16.20 -7.45
C ILE A 158 8.96 17.14 -6.50
N LYS A 159 8.48 16.58 -5.39
CA LYS A 159 7.53 17.27 -4.51
C LYS A 159 7.45 16.59 -3.13
N GLN A 160 7.11 17.38 -2.13
CA GLN A 160 6.73 16.90 -0.80
C GLN A 160 5.20 16.84 -0.67
N HIS A 161 4.71 15.78 -0.05
CA HIS A 161 3.30 15.52 0.18
C HIS A 161 3.04 15.26 1.66
N SER A 162 1.78 15.42 2.08
CA SER A 162 1.36 15.08 3.45
C SER A 162 -0.02 14.42 3.43
N CYS A 163 -0.15 13.35 4.20
CA CYS A 163 -1.39 12.59 4.35
C CYS A 163 -1.41 11.88 5.72
N ASN A 164 -2.37 10.98 5.94
CA ASN A 164 -2.37 10.09 7.11
C ASN A 164 -1.81 8.70 6.74
N GLN A 165 -1.63 7.83 7.73
CA GLN A 165 -1.04 6.49 7.51
C GLN A 165 -1.88 5.62 6.55
N MET A 166 -3.21 5.72 6.62
CA MET A 166 -4.14 4.96 5.75
C MET A 166 -4.05 5.41 4.29
N ALA A 167 -4.05 6.72 4.06
CA ALA A 167 -3.89 7.30 2.74
C ALA A 167 -2.50 6.97 2.16
N PHE A 168 -1.45 6.96 2.99
CA PHE A 168 -0.14 6.53 2.53
C PHE A 168 -0.12 5.05 2.08
N LEU A 169 -0.75 4.16 2.84
CA LEU A 169 -0.92 2.77 2.40
C LEU A 169 -1.71 2.67 1.08
N GLU A 170 -2.76 3.48 0.92
CA GLU A 170 -3.53 3.53 -0.33
C GLU A 170 -2.68 3.96 -1.53
N ILE A 171 -1.78 4.92 -1.35
CA ILE A 171 -0.77 5.32 -2.35
C ILE A 171 0.16 4.13 -2.68
N LEU A 172 0.63 3.39 -1.67
CA LEU A 172 1.49 2.22 -1.88
C LEU A 172 0.78 1.12 -2.69
N ILE A 173 -0.53 0.95 -2.48
CA ILE A 173 -1.35 -0.03 -3.18
C ILE A 173 -1.65 0.42 -4.62
N THR A 174 -2.11 1.66 -4.80
CA THR A 174 -2.71 2.14 -6.07
C THR A 174 -1.75 2.92 -6.96
N GLY A 175 -0.65 3.42 -6.40
CA GLY A 175 0.28 4.31 -7.10
C GLY A 175 -0.23 5.75 -7.30
N SER A 176 -1.46 6.05 -6.88
CA SER A 176 -2.09 7.35 -7.10
C SER A 176 -1.81 8.28 -5.94
N ILE A 177 -0.99 9.31 -6.18
CA ILE A 177 -0.67 10.35 -5.19
C ILE A 177 -1.75 11.45 -5.30
N LEU A 178 -2.55 11.59 -4.24
CA LEU A 178 -3.62 12.58 -4.11
C LEU A 178 -3.09 14.00 -3.87
#